data_AF-A0A8D2QMQ1-F1
#
_entry.id   AF-A0A8D2QMQ1-F1
#
_cell.length_a   1.000
_cell.length_b   1.000
_cell.length_c   1.000
_cell.angle_alpha   90.00
_cell.angle_beta   90.00
_cell.angle_gamma   90.00
#
_symmetry.space_group_name_H-M   'P 1'
#
loop_
_entity.id
_entity.type
_entity.pdbx_description
1 polymer ?
#
loop_
_entity_poly.entity_id
_entity_poly.type
_entity_poly.pdbx_seq_one_letter_code
_entity_poly.pdbx_strand_id
1 'polypeptide(L)'
;MRSSLSLCAALAVSLGIILVAGYPVSPEEEEYVLVNNKCQCVTVTSRFVPSKENPDEEVLERNIRIIVPLKARENISDPLSPLRTKFVYRLSDLCKNCEPVEIELGGAIHQAQQGNSCEEPQTCYTYDRNQCYSSPVPLLYHGEVRHVPAALTPASCFSE
;
A
#
# COMPACT_ATOMS: atom_id res chain seq x y z
N MET A 1 -53.60 -11.25 38.76
CA MET A 1 -52.70 -10.12 38.45
C MET A 1 -51.21 -10.52 38.34
N ARG A 2 -50.74 -11.62 38.94
CA ARG A 2 -49.32 -12.06 38.81
C ARG A 2 -48.96 -12.63 37.42
N SER A 3 -49.89 -13.35 36.76
CA SER A 3 -49.62 -14.02 35.48
C SER A 3 -49.37 -13.06 34.30
N SER A 4 -50.11 -11.95 34.22
CA SER A 4 -49.95 -10.95 33.14
C SER A 4 -48.63 -10.18 33.22
N LEU A 5 -48.09 -9.96 34.43
CA LEU A 5 -46.82 -9.28 34.63
C LEU A 5 -45.64 -10.13 34.15
N SER A 6 -45.70 -11.44 34.39
CA SER A 6 -44.70 -12.41 33.93
C SER A 6 -44.69 -12.55 32.41
N LEU A 7 -45.87 -12.52 31.77
CA LEU A 7 -45.99 -12.54 30.31
C LEU A 7 -45.45 -11.27 29.65
N CYS A 8 -45.70 -10.08 30.23
CA CYS A 8 -45.13 -8.83 29.72
C CYS A 8 -43.61 -8.79 29.87
N ALA A 9 -43.06 -9.30 30.98
CA ALA A 9 -41.62 -9.39 31.18
C ALA A 9 -40.97 -10.34 30.15
N ALA A 10 -41.58 -11.50 29.91
CA ALA A 10 -41.10 -12.44 28.90
C ALA A 10 -41.17 -11.85 27.47
N LEU A 11 -42.26 -11.14 27.14
CA LEU A 11 -42.39 -10.45 25.86
C LEU A 11 -41.33 -9.36 25.68
N ALA A 12 -41.11 -8.51 26.70
CA ALA A 12 -40.10 -7.47 26.65
C ALA A 12 -38.68 -8.02 26.47
N VAL A 13 -38.36 -9.14 27.14
CA VAL A 13 -37.08 -9.84 26.96
C VAL A 13 -36.96 -10.42 25.54
N SER A 14 -38.02 -11.05 25.03
CA SER A 14 -38.01 -11.59 23.67
C SER A 14 -37.89 -10.51 22.58
N LEU A 15 -38.56 -9.36 22.75
CA LEU A 15 -38.43 -8.20 21.87
C LEU A 15 -37.05 -7.55 21.95
N GLY A 16 -36.46 -7.48 23.14
CA GLY A 16 -35.08 -7.01 23.34
C GLY A 16 -34.06 -7.89 22.63
N ILE A 17 -34.22 -9.22 22.67
CA ILE A 17 -33.32 -10.17 21.99
C ILE A 17 -33.45 -10.05 20.47
N ILE A 18 -34.66 -9.90 19.93
CA ILE A 18 -34.88 -9.73 18.48
C ILE A 18 -34.30 -8.39 17.99
N LEU A 19 -34.43 -7.31 18.76
CA LEU A 19 -33.87 -6.00 18.41
C LEU A 19 -32.34 -5.97 18.47
N VAL A 20 -31.71 -6.73 19.38
CA VAL A 20 -30.25 -6.82 19.49
C VAL A 20 -29.65 -7.78 18.47
N ALA A 21 -30.35 -8.88 18.14
CA ALA A 21 -29.90 -9.84 17.13
C ALA A 21 -30.22 -9.43 15.68
N GLY A 22 -31.15 -8.47 15.49
CA GLY A 22 -31.55 -7.94 14.18
C GLY A 22 -30.71 -6.75 13.69
N TYR A 23 -29.78 -6.24 14.50
CA TYR A 23 -28.71 -5.40 13.98
C TYR A 23 -27.68 -6.33 13.35
N PRO A 24 -27.46 -6.31 12.03
CA PRO A 24 -26.23 -6.87 11.50
C PRO A 24 -25.11 -6.12 12.21
N VAL A 25 -24.39 -6.82 13.09
CA VAL A 25 -23.03 -6.46 13.45
C VAL A 25 -22.35 -6.36 12.09
N SER A 26 -22.17 -5.13 11.63
CA SER A 26 -21.56 -4.83 10.35
C SER A 26 -20.29 -5.66 10.24
N PRO A 27 -20.09 -6.41 9.14
CA PRO A 27 -18.85 -7.12 8.93
C PRO A 27 -17.74 -6.11 9.13
N GLU A 28 -16.72 -6.48 9.91
CA GLU A 28 -15.60 -5.62 10.25
C GLU A 28 -15.17 -4.85 9.02
N GLU A 29 -15.07 -3.52 9.13
CA GLU A 29 -14.73 -2.62 8.04
C GLU A 29 -13.26 -2.82 7.62
N GLU A 30 -12.90 -4.01 7.15
CA GLU A 30 -11.56 -4.39 6.78
C GLU A 30 -11.17 -3.65 5.49
N GLU A 31 -10.46 -2.54 5.66
CA GLU A 31 -9.80 -1.85 4.56
C GLU A 31 -8.55 -2.64 4.15
N TYR A 32 -8.56 -3.18 2.93
CA TYR A 32 -7.44 -3.94 2.39
C TYR A 32 -6.45 -3.04 1.68
N VAL A 33 -5.16 -3.18 1.98
CA VAL A 33 -4.09 -2.51 1.22
C VAL A 33 -3.74 -3.38 0.01
N LEU A 34 -4.02 -2.86 -1.18
CA LEU A 34 -3.78 -3.56 -2.44
C LEU A 34 -2.41 -3.23 -3.02
N VAL A 35 -2.00 -1.97 -2.87
CA VAL A 35 -0.71 -1.48 -3.36
C VAL A 35 -0.10 -0.57 -2.33
N ASN A 36 1.17 -0.80 -2.02
CA ASN A 36 2.00 0.10 -1.24
C ASN A 36 3.32 0.32 -1.99
N ASN A 37 3.29 1.19 -3.00
CA ASN A 37 4.44 1.46 -3.85
C ASN A 37 5.29 2.57 -3.23
N LYS A 38 6.44 2.21 -2.65
CA LYS A 38 7.38 3.16 -2.03
C LYS A 38 8.19 3.98 -3.04
N CYS A 39 8.42 3.44 -4.24
CA CYS A 39 9.20 4.05 -5.31
C CYS A 39 8.50 5.30 -5.88
N GLN A 40 7.18 5.22 -6.10
CA GLN A 40 6.33 6.31 -6.60
C GLN A 40 5.46 6.96 -5.51
N CYS A 41 5.56 6.48 -4.27
CA CYS A 41 4.80 6.94 -3.10
C CYS A 41 3.28 6.93 -3.33
N VAL A 42 2.77 5.78 -3.76
CA VAL A 42 1.34 5.55 -4.01
C VAL A 42 0.82 4.43 -3.11
N THR A 43 -0.31 4.69 -2.46
CA THR A 43 -1.05 3.70 -1.69
C THR A 43 -2.42 3.52 -2.29
N VAL A 44 -2.81 2.28 -2.56
CA VAL A 44 -4.16 1.92 -3.02
C VAL A 44 -4.78 0.99 -2.00
N THR A 45 -5.95 1.37 -1.50
CA THR A 45 -6.75 0.55 -0.59
C THR A 45 -8.11 0.26 -1.20
N SER A 46 -8.76 -0.80 -0.73
CA SER A 46 -10.13 -1.13 -1.11
C SER A 46 -10.95 -1.64 0.05
N ARG A 47 -12.24 -1.35 0.00
CA ARG A 47 -13.21 -1.74 1.01
C ARG A 47 -14.58 -1.92 0.36
N PHE A 48 -15.34 -2.93 0.78
CA PHE A 48 -16.76 -3.01 0.46
C PHE A 48 -17.55 -2.18 1.47
N VAL A 49 -18.46 -1.35 0.97
CA VAL A 49 -19.39 -0.57 1.78
C VAL A 49 -20.83 -0.85 1.34
N PRO A 50 -21.79 -0.91 2.27
CA PRO A 50 -23.20 -1.01 1.88
C PRO A 50 -23.61 0.18 1.02
N SER A 51 -24.39 -0.09 -0.04
CA SER A 51 -24.94 0.98 -0.87
C SER A 51 -25.90 1.86 -0.08
N LYS A 52 -25.80 3.18 -0.27
CA LYS A 52 -26.71 4.14 0.37
C LYS A 52 -28.13 4.08 -0.20
N GLU A 53 -28.28 3.53 -1.41
CA GLU A 53 -29.53 3.51 -2.15
C GLU A 53 -30.26 2.17 -2.03
N ASN A 54 -29.51 1.06 -1.99
CA ASN A 54 -30.04 -0.29 -1.88
C ASN A 54 -29.31 -1.08 -0.78
N PRO A 55 -29.95 -1.43 0.35
CA PRO A 55 -29.30 -2.18 1.43
C PRO A 55 -28.89 -3.61 1.05
N ASP A 56 -29.44 -4.16 -0.04
CA ASP A 56 -29.08 -5.50 -0.53
C ASP A 56 -27.84 -5.49 -1.46
N GLU A 57 -27.26 -4.32 -1.73
CA GLU A 57 -26.09 -4.17 -2.60
C GLU A 57 -24.88 -3.63 -1.85
N GLU A 58 -23.69 -4.11 -2.24
CA GLU A 58 -22.40 -3.62 -1.77
C GLU A 58 -21.68 -2.86 -2.89
N VAL A 59 -21.03 -1.76 -2.51
CA VAL A 59 -20.20 -0.94 -3.39
C VAL A 59 -18.74 -1.19 -3.04
N LEU A 60 -17.93 -1.50 -4.04
CA LEU A 60 -16.47 -1.59 -3.89
C LEU A 60 -15.86 -0.18 -3.96
N GLU A 61 -15.50 0.39 -2.82
CA GLU A 61 -14.69 1.59 -2.76
C GLU A 61 -13.22 1.27 -2.97
N ARG A 62 -12.54 2.10 -3.76
CA ARG A 62 -11.09 2.02 -3.98
C ARG A 62 -10.47 3.40 -3.80
N ASN A 63 -9.68 3.55 -2.74
CA ASN A 63 -9.03 4.81 -2.41
C ASN A 63 -7.60 4.81 -2.96
N ILE A 64 -7.22 5.87 -3.66
CA ILE A 64 -5.88 6.04 -4.23
C ILE A 64 -5.26 7.29 -3.62
N ARG A 65 -4.18 7.11 -2.85
CA ARG A 65 -3.39 8.19 -2.26
C ARG A 65 -2.06 8.30 -2.98
N ILE A 66 -1.76 9.51 -3.48
CA ILE A 66 -0.50 9.83 -4.17
C ILE A 66 0.19 10.97 -3.45
N ILE A 67 1.47 10.82 -3.14
CA ILE A 67 2.30 11.91 -2.59
C ILE A 67 3.27 12.38 -3.69
N VAL A 68 3.14 13.64 -4.10
CA VAL A 68 3.96 14.22 -5.17
C VAL A 68 5.16 14.98 -4.58
N PRO A 69 6.41 14.53 -4.82
CA PRO A 69 7.59 15.20 -4.29
C PRO A 69 8.01 16.37 -5.18
N LEU A 70 7.62 17.59 -4.79
CA LEU A 70 7.83 18.81 -5.59
C LEU A 70 9.30 19.20 -5.81
N LYS A 71 10.23 18.60 -5.07
CA LYS A 71 11.68 18.86 -5.17
C LYS A 71 12.49 17.64 -5.65
N ALA A 72 11.82 16.57 -6.06
CA ALA A 72 12.51 15.39 -6.58
C ALA A 72 13.16 15.70 -7.93
N ARG A 73 14.28 15.05 -8.19
CA ARG A 73 14.95 15.10 -9.49
C ARG A 73 14.38 14.04 -10.44
N GLU A 74 14.66 14.18 -11.73
CA GLU A 74 14.30 13.15 -12.73
C GLU A 74 15.04 11.84 -12.47
N ASN A 75 16.33 11.90 -12.19
CA ASN A 75 17.09 10.77 -11.69
C ASN A 75 17.42 11.01 -10.21
N ILE A 76 16.70 10.35 -9.30
CA ILE A 76 16.87 10.57 -7.86
C ILE A 76 18.28 10.18 -7.36
N SER A 77 19.00 9.32 -8.08
CA SER A 77 20.38 8.95 -7.75
C SER A 77 21.40 9.98 -8.24
N ASP A 78 21.02 10.83 -9.20
CA ASP A 78 21.89 11.88 -9.73
C ASP A 78 21.45 13.26 -9.22
N PRO A 79 22.20 13.87 -8.30
CA PRO A 79 21.85 15.16 -7.72
C PRO A 79 21.90 16.32 -8.72
N LEU A 80 22.56 16.14 -9.87
CA LEU A 80 22.68 17.15 -10.93
C LEU A 80 21.52 17.10 -11.92
N SER A 81 20.73 16.02 -11.91
CA SER A 81 19.59 15.89 -12.81
C SER A 81 18.53 16.97 -12.53
N PRO A 82 17.78 17.42 -13.56
CA PRO A 82 16.81 18.50 -13.40
C PRO A 82 15.67 18.11 -12.47
N LEU A 83 14.93 19.10 -11.98
CA LEU A 83 13.73 18.86 -11.18
C LEU A 83 12.67 18.19 -12.05
N ARG A 84 12.04 17.14 -11.52
CA ARG A 84 10.93 16.48 -12.19
C ARG A 84 9.67 17.35 -12.11
N THR A 85 9.07 17.61 -13.26
CA THR A 85 7.81 18.38 -13.38
C THR A 85 6.61 17.53 -13.81
N LYS A 86 6.86 16.34 -14.37
CA LYS A 86 5.83 15.42 -14.85
C LYS A 86 5.87 14.11 -14.08
N PHE A 87 4.74 13.73 -13.50
CA PHE A 87 4.56 12.47 -12.76
C PHE A 87 3.46 11.66 -13.45
N VAL A 88 3.81 10.45 -13.90
CA VAL A 88 2.87 9.54 -14.58
C VAL A 88 2.69 8.30 -13.71
N TYR A 89 1.45 7.97 -13.40
CA TYR A 89 1.11 6.79 -12.61
C TYR A 89 0.20 5.90 -13.43
N ARG A 90 0.64 4.67 -13.69
CA ARG A 90 -0.18 3.66 -14.37
C ARG A 90 -0.56 2.61 -13.35
N LEU A 91 -1.85 2.39 -13.13
CA LEU A 91 -2.33 1.36 -12.21
C LEU A 91 -1.82 -0.03 -12.59
N SER A 92 -1.69 -0.31 -13.89
CA SER A 92 -1.11 -1.55 -14.39
C SER A 92 0.33 -1.77 -13.96
N ASP A 93 1.11 -0.70 -13.75
CA ASP A 93 2.51 -0.77 -13.29
C ASP A 93 2.58 -0.84 -11.76
N LEU A 94 1.69 -0.12 -11.08
CA LEU A 94 1.60 -0.10 -9.62
C LEU A 94 1.14 -1.43 -9.03
N CYS A 95 0.24 -2.14 -9.73
CA CYS A 95 -0.33 -3.41 -9.28
C CYS A 95 0.43 -4.65 -9.79
N LYS A 96 1.61 -4.49 -10.42
CA LYS A 96 2.40 -5.65 -10.88
C LYS A 96 2.90 -6.42 -9.66
N ASN A 97 2.62 -7.72 -9.62
CA ASN A 97 3.19 -8.61 -8.63
C ASN A 97 4.28 -9.47 -9.27
N CYS A 98 5.52 -9.06 -9.06
CA CYS A 98 6.71 -9.68 -9.66
C CYS A 98 7.47 -10.57 -8.68
N GLU A 99 7.01 -10.69 -7.44
CA GLU A 99 7.60 -11.59 -6.47
C GLU A 99 7.23 -13.04 -6.83
N PRO A 100 8.20 -13.94 -6.92
CA PRO A 100 7.93 -15.36 -7.16
C PRO A 100 7.21 -15.93 -5.94
N VAL A 101 6.20 -16.75 -6.19
CA VAL A 101 5.39 -17.40 -5.17
C VAL A 101 5.49 -18.91 -5.35
N GLU A 102 5.55 -19.64 -4.25
CA GLU A 102 5.53 -21.09 -4.25
C GLU A 102 4.10 -21.60 -4.29
N ILE A 103 3.81 -22.49 -5.24
CA ILE A 103 2.51 -23.13 -5.40
C ILE A 103 2.68 -24.66 -5.33
N GLU A 104 1.80 -25.31 -4.59
CA GLU A 104 1.79 -26.77 -4.51
C GLU A 104 0.84 -27.33 -5.58
N LEU A 105 1.38 -28.16 -6.48
CA LEU A 105 0.61 -28.84 -7.51
C LEU A 105 0.95 -30.33 -7.47
N GLY A 106 -0.04 -31.17 -7.14
CA GLY A 106 0.13 -32.62 -7.14
C GLY A 106 1.17 -33.15 -6.15
N GLY A 107 1.36 -32.48 -5.01
CA GLY A 107 2.33 -32.86 -3.98
C GLY A 107 3.77 -32.41 -4.24
N ALA A 108 3.99 -31.57 -5.27
CA ALA A 108 5.27 -30.93 -5.55
C ALA A 108 5.16 -29.41 -5.45
N ILE A 109 6.20 -28.77 -4.92
CA ILE A 109 6.30 -27.31 -4.81
C ILE A 109 6.93 -26.76 -6.08
N HIS A 110 6.25 -25.82 -6.73
CA HIS A 110 6.71 -25.11 -7.92
C HIS A 110 6.83 -23.62 -7.64
N GLN A 111 7.84 -22.96 -8.22
CA GLN A 111 7.89 -21.50 -8.22
C GLN A 111 7.15 -20.95 -9.43
N ALA A 112 6.23 -20.03 -9.18
CA ALA A 112 5.44 -19.34 -10.19
C ALA A 112 5.53 -17.83 -9.99
N GLN A 113 5.51 -17.09 -11.08
CA GLN A 113 5.45 -15.63 -11.06
C GLN A 113 4.04 -15.21 -11.50
N GLN A 114 3.39 -14.33 -10.73
CA GLN A 114 2.01 -13.90 -11.02
C GLN A 114 1.94 -12.79 -12.09
N GLY A 115 2.99 -11.98 -12.23
CA GLY A 115 3.05 -10.86 -13.17
C GLY A 115 3.73 -11.21 -14.50
N ASN A 116 3.18 -10.72 -15.61
CA ASN A 116 3.66 -11.00 -16.97
C ASN A 116 4.76 -10.04 -17.47
N SER A 117 5.01 -8.91 -16.80
CA SER A 117 5.89 -7.84 -17.31
C SER A 117 6.75 -7.24 -16.19
N CYS A 118 7.76 -8.00 -15.76
CA CYS A 118 8.60 -7.68 -14.59
C CYS A 118 10.02 -7.23 -14.94
N GLU A 119 10.35 -7.20 -16.23
CA GLU A 119 11.71 -6.88 -16.72
C GLU A 119 11.98 -5.37 -16.81
N GLU A 120 10.95 -4.52 -16.76
CA GLU A 120 11.10 -3.08 -16.92
C GLU A 120 11.43 -2.38 -15.58
N PRO A 121 12.56 -1.67 -15.47
CA PRO A 121 12.89 -0.95 -14.26
C PRO A 121 11.89 0.19 -14.03
N GLN A 122 11.25 0.21 -12.86
CA GLN A 122 10.33 1.29 -12.49
C GLN A 122 11.13 2.56 -12.13
N THR A 123 10.81 3.67 -12.79
CA THR A 123 11.40 4.96 -12.43
C THR A 123 10.83 5.45 -11.09
N CYS A 124 11.71 5.64 -10.11
CA CYS A 124 11.33 6.13 -8.78
C CYS A 124 11.23 7.65 -8.71
N TYR A 125 10.25 8.10 -7.93
CA TYR A 125 9.91 9.49 -7.69
C TYR A 125 10.35 9.93 -6.30
N THR A 126 10.39 8.98 -5.35
CA THR A 126 10.81 9.17 -3.96
C THR A 126 11.91 8.20 -3.59
N TYR A 127 12.70 8.56 -2.58
CA TYR A 127 13.63 7.64 -1.94
C TYR A 127 12.86 6.67 -1.01
N ASP A 128 13.27 5.41 -0.95
CA ASP A 128 12.85 4.51 0.13
C ASP A 128 13.63 4.86 1.41
N ARG A 129 12.91 5.09 2.52
CA ARG A 129 13.51 5.37 3.83
C ARG A 129 14.42 4.23 4.31
N ASN A 130 14.19 3.01 3.87
CA ASN A 130 14.93 1.83 4.30
C ASN A 130 16.13 1.51 3.39
N GLN A 131 16.32 2.25 2.29
CA GLN A 131 17.39 2.01 1.35
C GLN A 131 18.42 3.15 1.42
N CYS A 132 19.70 2.80 1.34
CA CYS A 132 20.78 3.78 1.21
C CYS A 132 20.94 4.20 -0.24
N TYR A 133 20.88 5.51 -0.49
CA TYR A 133 21.22 6.11 -1.78
C TYR A 133 22.49 6.96 -1.62
N SER A 134 23.44 6.79 -2.52
CA SER A 134 24.68 7.56 -2.56
C SER A 134 25.05 7.92 -3.99
N SER A 135 25.84 8.99 -4.13
CA SER A 135 26.39 9.42 -5.41
C SER A 135 27.89 9.69 -5.27
N PRO A 136 28.73 9.30 -6.24
CA PRO A 136 30.14 9.66 -6.22
C PRO A 136 30.31 11.17 -6.41
N VAL A 137 31.17 11.79 -5.60
CA VAL A 137 31.56 13.19 -5.74
C VAL A 137 33.05 13.26 -6.01
N PRO A 138 33.49 13.96 -7.09
CA PRO A 138 34.91 14.13 -7.37
C PRO A 138 35.51 15.15 -6.39
N LEU A 139 36.51 14.71 -5.62
CA LEU A 139 37.27 15.52 -4.68
C LEU A 139 38.75 15.52 -5.08
N LEU A 140 39.38 16.70 -5.06
CA LEU A 140 40.81 16.83 -5.31
C LEU A 140 41.60 16.60 -4.01
N TYR A 141 42.49 15.61 -3.99
CA TYR A 141 43.33 15.28 -2.86
C TYR A 141 44.76 14.97 -3.33
N HIS A 142 45.75 15.73 -2.85
CA HIS A 142 47.16 15.62 -3.28
C HIS A 142 47.39 15.66 -4.81
N GLY A 143 46.58 16.43 -5.54
CA GLY A 143 46.70 16.54 -7.00
C GLY A 143 45.98 15.43 -7.78
N GLU A 144 45.41 14.44 -7.10
CA GLU A 144 44.59 13.39 -7.71
C GLU A 144 43.10 13.66 -7.48
N VAL A 145 42.26 13.43 -8.50
CA VAL A 145 40.80 13.47 -8.35
C VAL A 145 40.32 12.09 -7.89
N ARG A 146 39.74 12.03 -6.69
CA ARG A 146 39.14 10.83 -6.10
C ARG A 146 37.64 10.95 -6.08
N HIS A 147 36.93 9.92 -6.52
CA HIS A 147 35.48 9.86 -6.44
C HIS A 147 35.07 9.22 -5.11
N VAL A 148 34.64 10.05 -4.18
CA VAL A 148 34.24 9.60 -2.83
C VAL A 148 32.71 9.48 -2.78
N PRO A 149 32.15 8.37 -2.26
CA PRO A 149 30.71 8.24 -2.14
C PRO A 149 30.14 9.22 -1.10
N ALA A 150 29.18 10.04 -1.52
CA ALA A 150 28.42 10.92 -0.64
C ALA A 150 27.01 10.37 -0.46
N ALA A 151 26.56 10.22 0.79
CA ALA A 151 25.22 9.75 1.11
C ALA A 151 24.17 10.81 0.77
N LEU A 152 23.19 10.43 -0.05
CA LEU A 152 22.00 11.25 -0.35
C LEU A 152 20.94 11.07 0.74
N THR A 153 20.86 9.88 1.35
CA THR A 153 19.94 9.53 2.44
C THR A 153 20.74 9.09 3.67
N PRO A 154 21.35 10.01 4.43
CA PRO A 154 22.32 9.67 5.48
C PRO A 154 21.74 8.77 6.58
N ALA A 155 20.46 8.92 6.92
CA ALA A 155 19.81 8.14 7.97
C ALA A 155 19.74 6.63 7.67
N SER A 156 19.81 6.22 6.41
CA SER A 156 19.73 4.81 5.97
C SER A 156 21.07 4.23 5.52
N CYS A 157 22.16 5.00 5.60
CA CYS A 157 23.48 4.65 5.05
C CYS A 157 24.53 4.31 6.11
N PHE A 158 24.11 4.00 7.34
CA PHE A 158 25.03 3.50 8.37
C PHE A 158 25.37 2.05 8.07
N SER A 159 26.66 1.70 8.14
CA SER A 159 27.09 0.30 8.15
C SER A 159 26.69 -0.32 9.49
N GLU A 160 26.15 -1.53 9.46
CA GLU A 160 26.02 -2.37 10.65
C GLU A 160 27.38 -2.87 11.15
#